data_AF-A0A1J0VDW0-F1
#
_entry.id   AF-A0A1J0VDW0-F1
#
_cell.length_a   1.000
_cell.length_b   1.000
_cell.length_c   1.000
_cell.angle_alpha   90.00
_cell.angle_beta   90.00
_cell.angle_gamma   90.00
#
_symmetry.space_group_name_H-M   'P 1'
#
loop_
_entity.id
_entity.type
_entity.pdbx_description
1 polymer ?
#
loop_
_entity_poly.entity_id
_entity_poly.type
_entity_poly.pdbx_seq_one_letter_code
_entity_poly.pdbx_strand_id
1 'polypeptide(L)'
;MERYRGLALSFLPTRPHVSRLMAALGIECEQRLGALESLAEQLQLRHCLPTLSTRRRALADERRLHLFITDDAMACETLGYALAFAQHSRQFSELMARYCHLPTLDAVLAQFVASKRNECRLLEEMRDRTYRAAALI
;
A
#
# COMPACT_ATOMS: atom_id res chain seq x y z
N MET A 1 1.12 -2.94 3.72
CA MET A 1 2.26 -3.40 4.53
C MET A 1 2.82 -4.67 3.92
N GLU A 2 2.43 -5.85 4.43
CA GLU A 2 2.94 -7.15 3.95
C GLU A 2 2.60 -7.44 2.49
N ARG A 3 1.49 -6.91 1.95
CA ARG A 3 1.16 -7.00 0.52
C ARG A 3 2.26 -6.43 -0.37
N TYR A 4 2.70 -5.19 -0.11
CA TYR A 4 3.77 -4.57 -0.89
C TYR A 4 5.10 -5.28 -0.72
N ARG A 5 5.36 -5.84 0.47
CA ARG A 5 6.53 -6.69 0.70
C ARG A 5 6.48 -7.98 -0.12
N GLY A 6 5.32 -8.64 -0.18
CA GLY A 6 5.09 -9.80 -1.04
C GLY A 6 5.29 -9.45 -2.51
N LEU A 7 4.67 -8.36 -2.98
CA LEU A 7 4.82 -7.87 -4.34
C LEU A 7 6.28 -7.51 -4.69
N ALA A 8 7.01 -6.90 -3.76
CA ALA A 8 8.43 -6.61 -3.96
C ALA A 8 9.23 -7.89 -4.24
N LEU A 9 8.93 -8.98 -3.53
CA LEU A 9 9.56 -10.29 -3.77
C LEU A 9 9.10 -10.90 -5.10
N SER A 10 7.81 -10.80 -5.45
CA SER A 10 7.27 -11.32 -6.71
C SER A 10 7.90 -10.68 -7.95
N PHE A 11 8.18 -9.37 -7.92
CA PHE A 11 8.79 -8.63 -9.02
C PHE A 11 10.33 -8.72 -9.05
N LEU A 12 10.97 -9.20 -7.98
CA LEU A 12 12.43 -9.19 -7.84
C LEU A 12 13.17 -9.88 -9.00
N PRO A 13 12.75 -11.06 -9.51
CA PRO A 13 13.52 -11.76 -10.54
C PRO A 13 13.48 -11.10 -11.92
N THR A 14 12.34 -10.52 -12.31
CA THR A 14 12.13 -10.06 -13.69
C THR A 14 12.11 -8.54 -13.82
N ARG A 15 11.73 -7.81 -12.76
CA ARG A 15 11.52 -6.35 -12.80
C ARG A 15 12.01 -5.70 -11.50
N PRO A 16 13.35 -5.63 -11.28
CA PRO A 16 13.93 -5.13 -10.04
C PRO A 16 13.59 -3.67 -9.74
N HIS A 17 13.29 -2.85 -10.76
CA HIS A 17 12.84 -1.47 -10.56
C HIS A 17 11.43 -1.40 -9.96
N VAL A 18 10.50 -2.26 -10.40
CA VAL A 18 9.16 -2.39 -9.80
C VAL A 18 9.27 -2.94 -8.39
N SER A 19 10.14 -3.94 -8.18
CA SER A 19 10.42 -4.49 -6.85
C SER A 19 10.83 -3.41 -5.85
N ARG A 20 11.77 -2.52 -6.22
CA ARG A 20 12.19 -1.39 -5.38
C ARG A 20 11.05 -0.42 -5.08
N LEU A 21 10.21 -0.11 -6.07
CA LEU A 21 9.04 0.72 -5.87
C LEU A 21 8.09 0.09 -4.83
N MET A 22 7.76 -1.19 -4.99
CA MET A 22 6.90 -1.89 -4.02
C MET A 22 7.51 -1.89 -2.61
N ALA A 23 8.82 -2.13 -2.49
CA ALA A 23 9.50 -2.07 -1.20
C ALA A 23 9.39 -0.68 -0.55
N ALA A 24 9.62 0.39 -1.32
CA ALA A 24 9.48 1.76 -0.84
C ALA A 24 8.04 2.07 -0.38
N LEU A 25 7.03 1.69 -1.16
CA LEU A 25 5.62 1.84 -0.77
C LEU A 25 5.27 1.05 0.48
N GLY A 26 5.89 -0.12 0.67
CA GLY A 26 5.82 -0.92 1.89
C GLY A 26 6.32 -0.15 3.11
N ILE A 27 7.52 0.42 3.03
CA ILE A 27 8.13 1.22 4.10
C ILE A 27 7.26 2.45 4.43
N GLU A 28 6.75 3.15 3.42
CA GLU A 28 5.84 4.28 3.65
C GLU A 28 4.55 3.85 4.36
N CYS A 29 4.03 2.64 4.09
CA CYS A 29 2.90 2.11 4.86
C CYS A 29 3.28 1.91 6.33
N GLU A 30 4.50 1.45 6.61
CA GLU A 30 4.98 1.19 7.98
C GLU A 30 5.11 2.47 8.76
N GLN A 31 5.68 3.51 8.15
CA GLN A 31 5.78 4.82 8.74
C GLN A 31 4.42 5.44 9.05
N ARG A 32 3.45 5.33 8.13
CA ARG A 32 2.07 5.80 8.35
C ARG A 32 1.41 5.07 9.53
N LEU A 33 1.56 3.75 9.58
CA LEU A 33 1.02 3.01 10.71
C LEU A 33 1.67 3.45 12.03
N GLY A 34 3.01 3.60 12.06
CA GLY A 34 3.72 4.09 13.23
C GLY A 34 3.20 5.45 13.70
N ALA A 35 2.92 6.36 12.78
CA ALA A 35 2.32 7.66 13.11
C ALA A 35 0.92 7.54 13.76
N LEU A 36 0.07 6.61 13.28
CA LEU A 36 -1.22 6.34 13.92
C LEU A 36 -1.06 5.71 15.31
N GLU A 37 -0.12 4.79 15.47
CA GLU A 37 0.15 4.13 16.75
C GLU A 37 0.68 5.13 17.78
N SER A 38 1.58 6.04 17.38
CA SER A 38 2.05 7.14 18.22
C SER A 38 0.93 8.13 18.58
N LEU A 39 0.05 8.48 17.63
CA LEU A 39 -1.09 9.35 17.92
C LEU A 39 -2.07 8.68 18.90
N ALA A 40 -2.35 7.39 18.72
CA ALA A 40 -3.20 6.63 19.64
C ALA A 40 -2.59 6.56 21.04
N GLU A 41 -1.27 6.46 21.16
CA GLU A 41 -0.57 6.53 22.44
C GLU A 41 -0.71 7.91 23.10
N GLN A 42 -0.50 9.00 22.35
CA GLN A 42 -0.70 10.37 22.84
C GLN A 42 -2.12 10.63 23.32
N LEU A 43 -3.11 10.03 22.65
CA LEU A 43 -4.52 10.14 23.02
C LEU A 43 -4.94 9.12 24.10
N GLN A 44 -4.02 8.29 24.61
CA GLN A 44 -4.30 7.21 25.57
C GLN A 44 -5.30 6.15 25.05
N LEU A 45 -5.44 6.04 23.73
CA LEU A 45 -6.34 5.12 23.01
C LEU A 45 -5.63 3.87 22.49
N ARG A 46 -4.43 3.55 22.99
CA ARG A 46 -3.64 2.39 22.55
C ARG A 46 -4.39 1.06 22.69
N HIS A 47 -5.31 0.96 23.65
CA HIS A 47 -6.16 -0.20 23.88
C HIS A 47 -7.20 -0.42 22.76
N CYS A 48 -7.51 0.60 21.96
CA CYS A 48 -8.39 0.50 20.80
C CYS A 48 -7.67 -0.08 19.56
N LEU A 49 -6.34 -0.22 19.59
CA LEU A 49 -5.59 -0.75 18.46
C LEU A 49 -5.70 -2.28 18.38
N PRO A 50 -5.81 -2.84 17.15
CA PRO A 50 -5.83 -4.29 16.97
C PRO A 50 -4.54 -4.92 17.49
N THR A 51 -4.67 -6.04 18.20
CA THR A 51 -3.54 -6.81 18.74
C THR A 51 -2.68 -7.40 17.61
N LEU A 52 -1.39 -7.59 17.88
CA LEU A 52 -0.46 -8.20 16.90
C LEU A 52 -0.93 -9.57 16.40
N SER A 53 -1.67 -10.33 17.22
CA SER A 53 -2.23 -11.65 16.86
C SER A 53 -3.36 -11.57 15.84
N THR A 54 -4.27 -10.59 15.96
CA THR A 54 -5.32 -10.36 14.95
C THR A 54 -4.75 -9.87 13.64
N ARG A 55 -3.71 -9.01 13.70
CA ARG A 55 -2.95 -8.60 12.51
C ARG A 55 -2.31 -9.82 11.83
N ARG A 56 -1.64 -10.72 12.57
CA ARG A 56 -0.97 -11.92 12.01
C ARG A 56 -1.92 -12.92 11.34
N ARG A 57 -3.17 -13.01 11.81
CA ARG A 57 -4.17 -13.93 11.25
C ARG A 57 -4.76 -13.43 9.93
N ALA A 58 -5.10 -12.15 9.83
CA ALA A 58 -5.47 -11.52 8.56
C ALA A 58 -4.34 -11.62 7.51
N LEU A 59 -3.09 -11.56 7.99
CA LEU A 59 -1.89 -11.71 7.15
C LEU A 59 -1.67 -13.14 6.63
N ALA A 60 -2.16 -14.18 7.30
CA ALA A 60 -1.98 -15.57 6.86
C ALA A 60 -2.86 -15.90 5.64
N ASP A 61 -4.04 -15.29 5.53
CA ASP A 61 -4.90 -15.43 4.35
C ASP A 61 -4.31 -14.70 3.12
N GLU A 62 -3.57 -13.61 3.33
CA GLU A 62 -2.91 -12.86 2.26
C GLU A 62 -1.58 -13.49 1.77
N ARG A 63 -1.00 -14.44 2.52
CA ARG A 63 0.33 -15.03 2.27
C ARG A 63 0.43 -15.99 1.07
N ARG A 64 -0.61 -16.09 0.23
CA ARG A 64 -0.55 -16.83 -1.04
C ARG A 64 0.14 -16.05 -2.17
N LEU A 65 0.80 -14.92 -1.88
CA LEU A 65 1.39 -14.04 -2.88
C LEU A 65 2.82 -14.42 -3.35
N HIS A 66 3.38 -15.55 -2.93
CA HIS A 66 4.70 -15.98 -3.41
C HIS A 66 4.62 -16.70 -4.76
N LEU A 67 4.13 -15.98 -5.77
CA LEU A 67 4.32 -16.30 -7.19
C LEU A 67 5.27 -15.27 -7.78
N PHE A 68 6.26 -15.72 -8.56
CA PHE A 68 7.16 -14.83 -9.28
C PHE A 68 6.48 -14.35 -10.56
N ILE A 69 6.61 -13.07 -10.86
CA ILE A 69 6.08 -12.48 -12.09
C ILE A 69 6.93 -12.92 -13.26
N THR A 70 6.38 -13.74 -14.17
CA THR A 70 7.11 -14.34 -15.30
C THR A 70 7.04 -13.54 -16.59
N ASP A 71 5.94 -12.83 -16.83
CA ASP A 71 5.67 -12.11 -18.08
C ASP A 71 5.04 -10.73 -17.83
N ASP A 72 4.87 -9.93 -18.91
CA ASP A 72 4.32 -8.57 -18.83
C ASP A 72 2.81 -8.54 -18.55
N ALA A 73 2.05 -9.54 -18.99
CA ALA A 73 0.61 -9.60 -18.72
C ALA A 73 0.36 -9.78 -17.21
N MET A 74 1.06 -10.73 -16.59
CA MET A 74 1.04 -10.98 -15.16
C MET A 74 1.54 -9.76 -14.37
N ALA A 75 2.57 -9.07 -14.86
CA ALA A 75 3.05 -7.83 -14.27
C ALA A 75 1.98 -6.73 -14.28
N CYS A 76 1.32 -6.54 -15.43
CA CYS A 76 0.28 -5.53 -15.62
C CYS A 76 -0.94 -5.81 -14.74
N GLU A 77 -1.41 -7.06 -14.70
CA GLU A 77 -2.51 -7.47 -13.82
C GLU A 77 -2.17 -7.24 -12.36
N THR A 78 -0.98 -7.67 -11.93
CA THR A 78 -0.53 -7.52 -10.54
C THR A 78 -0.44 -6.03 -10.14
N LEU A 79 0.07 -5.17 -11.02
CA LEU A 79 0.08 -3.72 -10.82
C LEU A 79 -1.35 -3.15 -10.78
N GLY A 80 -2.27 -3.68 -11.59
CA GLY A 80 -3.69 -3.34 -11.55
C GLY A 80 -4.34 -3.66 -10.22
N TYR A 81 -4.08 -4.84 -9.66
CA TYR A 81 -4.55 -5.23 -8.32
C TYR A 81 -3.97 -4.32 -7.23
N ALA A 82 -2.68 -4.03 -7.28
CA ALA A 82 -2.03 -3.12 -6.34
C ALA A 82 -2.65 -1.72 -6.39
N LEU A 83 -2.90 -1.20 -7.59
CA LEU A 83 -3.54 0.09 -7.81
C LEU A 83 -4.97 0.14 -7.26
N ALA A 84 -5.80 -0.86 -7.57
CA ALA A 84 -7.19 -0.90 -7.10
C ALA A 84 -7.25 -0.85 -5.56
N PHE A 85 -6.35 -1.57 -4.89
CA PHE A 85 -6.24 -1.52 -3.43
C PHE A 85 -5.76 -0.15 -2.92
N ALA A 86 -4.77 0.45 -3.57
CA ALA A 86 -4.27 1.77 -3.22
C ALA A 86 -5.38 2.84 -3.36
N GLN A 87 -6.19 2.75 -4.42
CA GLN A 87 -7.33 3.63 -4.66
C GLN A 87 -8.42 3.47 -3.60
N HIS A 88 -8.77 2.23 -3.24
CA HIS A 88 -9.71 1.97 -2.14
C HIS A 88 -9.20 2.56 -0.82
N SER A 89 -7.91 2.36 -0.50
CA SER A 89 -7.32 2.91 0.70
C SER A 89 -7.26 4.45 0.69
N ARG A 90 -7.02 5.07 -0.48
CA ARG A 90 -7.09 6.52 -0.66
C ARG A 90 -8.49 7.03 -0.35
N GLN A 91 -9.51 6.42 -0.95
CA GLN A 91 -10.90 6.82 -0.76
C GLN A 91 -11.31 6.73 0.72
N PHE A 92 -10.90 5.66 1.40
CA PHE A 92 -11.10 5.54 2.84
C PHE A 92 -10.44 6.69 3.61
N SER A 93 -9.17 6.99 3.35
CA SER A 93 -8.47 8.12 4.02
C SER A 93 -9.12 9.47 3.73
N GLU A 94 -9.61 9.70 2.51
CA GLU A 94 -10.33 10.93 2.14
C GLU A 94 -11.67 11.04 2.87
N LEU A 95 -12.41 9.94 3.01
CA LEU A 95 -13.64 9.90 3.82
C LEU A 95 -13.33 10.18 5.29
N MET A 96 -12.28 9.59 5.84
CA MET A 96 -11.88 9.85 7.22
C MET A 96 -11.53 11.32 7.43
N ALA A 97 -10.74 11.92 6.53
CA ALA A 97 -10.38 13.34 6.61
C ALA A 97 -11.60 14.26 6.48
N ARG A 98 -12.62 13.85 5.74
CA ARG A 98 -13.84 14.64 5.52
C ARG A 98 -14.77 14.62 6.74
N TYR A 99 -14.89 13.49 7.42
CA TYR A 99 -15.93 13.27 8.44
C TYR A 99 -15.40 13.19 9.87
N CYS A 100 -14.13 12.89 10.09
CA CYS A 100 -13.53 13.01 11.42
C CYS A 100 -12.98 14.41 11.61
N HIS A 101 -13.67 15.19 12.45
CA HIS A 101 -13.19 16.49 12.90
C HIS A 101 -12.53 16.32 14.26
N LEU A 102 -11.28 15.88 14.25
CA LEU A 102 -10.43 15.85 15.44
C LEU A 102 -9.14 16.59 15.09
N PRO A 103 -8.90 17.79 15.66
CA PRO A 103 -7.77 18.65 15.25
C PRO A 103 -6.40 17.96 15.29
N THR A 104 -6.21 17.03 16.24
CA THR A 104 -4.97 16.25 16.38
C THR A 104 -4.79 15.18 15.30
N LEU A 105 -5.86 14.82 14.59
CA LEU A 105 -5.90 13.80 13.54
C LEU A 105 -5.89 14.42 12.13
N ASP A 106 -6.39 15.66 11.97
CA ASP A 106 -6.53 16.35 10.69
C ASP A 106 -5.21 16.42 9.91
N ALA A 107 -4.11 16.78 10.60
CA ALA A 107 -2.79 16.87 9.98
C ALA A 107 -2.27 15.50 9.50
N VAL A 108 -2.47 14.45 10.31
CA VAL A 108 -2.06 13.08 9.98
C VAL A 108 -2.86 12.55 8.79
N LEU A 109 -4.18 12.78 8.77
CA LEU A 109 -5.05 12.36 7.67
C LEU A 109 -4.75 13.10 6.37
N ALA A 110 -4.47 14.41 6.44
CA ALA A 110 -4.07 15.19 5.27
C ALA A 110 -2.77 14.64 4.65
N GLN A 111 -1.77 14.32 5.50
CA GLN A 111 -0.53 13.68 5.04
C GLN A 111 -0.81 12.32 4.40
N PHE A 112 -1.71 11.51 4.98
CA PHE A 112 -2.04 10.19 4.44
C PHE A 112 -2.71 10.27 3.09
N VAL A 113 -3.64 11.21 2.90
CA VAL A 113 -4.30 11.45 1.61
C VAL A 113 -3.26 11.85 0.57
N ALA A 114 -2.34 12.76 0.90
CA ALA A 114 -1.27 13.17 0.00
C ALA A 114 -0.37 11.99 -0.41
N SER A 115 0.12 11.20 0.56
CA SER A 115 0.91 10.00 0.30
C SER A 115 0.15 8.97 -0.53
N LYS A 116 -1.15 8.74 -0.24
CA LYS A 116 -1.97 7.79 -1.00
C LYS A 116 -2.24 8.23 -2.43
N ARG A 117 -2.36 9.53 -2.68
CA ARG A 117 -2.45 10.06 -4.05
C ARG A 117 -1.15 9.83 -4.83
N ASN A 118 -0.01 10.06 -4.20
CA ASN A 118 1.29 9.78 -4.80
C ASN A 118 1.47 8.28 -5.09
N GLU A 119 1.12 7.42 -4.13
CA GLU A 119 1.12 5.96 -4.27
C GLU A 119 0.29 5.50 -5.48
N CYS A 120 -0.95 6.01 -5.62
CA CYS A 120 -1.80 5.69 -6.78
C CYS A 120 -1.15 6.14 -8.10
N ARG A 121 -0.61 7.37 -8.15
CA ARG A 121 0.03 7.92 -9.36
C ARG A 121 1.23 7.07 -9.80
N LEU A 122 2.11 6.71 -8.87
CA LEU A 122 3.29 5.89 -9.18
C LEU A 122 2.89 4.50 -9.69
N LEU A 123 1.84 3.90 -9.13
CA LEU A 123 1.31 2.62 -9.58
C LEU A 123 0.66 2.71 -10.97
N GLU A 124 -0.10 3.77 -11.23
CA GLU A 124 -0.68 4.06 -12.56
C GLU A 124 0.42 4.23 -13.61
N GLU A 125 1.41 5.08 -13.34
CA GLU A 125 2.54 5.30 -14.24
C GLU A 125 3.32 4.01 -14.53
N MET A 126 3.52 3.17 -13.51
CA MET A 126 4.24 1.91 -13.69
C MET A 126 3.44 0.92 -14.53
N ARG A 127 2.15 0.77 -14.26
CA ARG A 127 1.25 -0.10 -15.02
C ARG A 127 1.18 0.31 -16.49
N ASP A 128 1.04 1.59 -16.76
CA ASP A 128 0.94 2.11 -18.13
C ASP A 128 2.24 1.86 -18.92
N ARG A 129 3.40 1.95 -18.26
CA ARG A 129 4.69 1.57 -18.88
C ARG A 129 4.75 0.08 -19.20
N THR A 130 4.32 -0.78 -18.27
CA THR A 130 4.29 -2.24 -18.49
C THR A 130 3.32 -2.62 -19.61
N TYR A 131 2.14 -1.99 -19.67
CA TYR A 131 1.16 -2.22 -20.73
C TYR A 131 1.72 -1.84 -22.11
N ARG A 132 2.40 -0.69 -22.22
CA ARG A 132 3.03 -0.28 -23.48
C ARG A 132 4.16 -1.22 -23.92
N ALA A 133 4.92 -1.77 -22.98
CA ALA A 133 5.95 -2.76 -23.29
C ALA A 133 5.34 -4.07 -23.82
N ALA A 134 4.22 -4.53 -23.23
CA ALA A 134 3.50 -5.71 -23.67
C ALA A 134 2.89 -5.57 -25.08
N ALA A 135 2.48 -4.36 -25.47
CA ALA A 135 1.87 -4.09 -26.77
C ALA A 135 2.88 -3.99 -27.94
N LEU A 136 4.19 -4.05 -27.66
CA LEU A 136 5.27 -3.96 -28.65
C LEU A 136 5.90 -5.32 -29.00
N ILE A 137 5.38 -6.42 -28.42
CA ILE A 137 5.81 -7.81 -28.61
C ILE A 137 4.68 -8.57 -29.33
#